data_AF-A0A2J6X6X6-F1
#
_entry.id   AF-A0A2J6X6X6-F1
#
_cell.length_a   1.000
_cell.length_b   1.000
_cell.length_c   1.000
_cell.angle_alpha   90.00
_cell.angle_beta   90.00
_cell.angle_gamma   90.00
#
_symmetry.space_group_name_H-M   'P 1'
#
loop_
_entity.id
_entity.type
_entity.pdbx_description
1 polymer ?
#
loop_
_entity_poly.entity_id
_entity_poly.type
_entity_poly.pdbx_seq_one_letter_code
_entity_poly.pdbx_strand_id
1 'polypeptide(L)'
;YIAIQQLENHILVPRIIGESVGVHPAILMVVLVVCSQVFGLLGAILSAPLSAMARDLFLYLYGRLSDPPRPAGVLPERLRPIAALTEVVAQSMTDQSAPSPPTSEDVPRTRPLDEPR
;
A
#
# COMPACT_ATOMS: atom_id res chain seq x y z
N TYR A 1 5.71 -34.07 -18.02
CA TYR A 1 5.96 -33.07 -16.96
C TYR A 1 5.67 -31.63 -17.39
N ILE A 2 6.17 -31.14 -18.54
CA ILE A 2 5.94 -29.74 -18.98
C ILE A 2 4.46 -29.33 -19.06
N ALA A 3 3.56 -30.14 -19.65
CA ALA A 3 2.14 -29.79 -19.76
C ALA A 3 1.41 -29.70 -18.41
N ILE A 4 1.77 -30.58 -17.46
CA ILE A 4 1.23 -30.56 -16.09
C ILE A 4 1.73 -29.31 -15.36
N GLN A 5 3.01 -28.95 -15.51
CA GLN A 5 3.56 -27.76 -14.89
C GLN A 5 2.98 -26.47 -15.50
N GLN A 6 2.70 -26.43 -16.80
CA GLN A 6 2.01 -25.31 -17.45
C GLN A 6 0.58 -25.15 -16.94
N LEU A 7 -0.15 -26.26 -16.78
CA LEU A 7 -1.51 -26.25 -16.24
C LEU A 7 -1.53 -25.83 -14.77
N GLU A 8 -0.59 -26.34 -13.98
CA GLU A 8 -0.43 -25.99 -12.57
C GLU A 8 -0.10 -24.49 -12.44
N ASN A 9 0.86 -23.99 -13.22
CA ASN A 9 1.26 -22.59 -13.16
C ASN A 9 0.19 -21.64 -13.72
N HIS A 10 -0.58 -22.04 -14.73
CA HIS A 10 -1.61 -21.21 -15.34
C HIS A 10 -2.90 -21.14 -14.50
N ILE A 11 -3.21 -22.16 -13.68
CA ILE A 11 -4.43 -22.18 -12.87
C ILE A 11 -4.14 -21.90 -11.40
N LEU A 12 -3.11 -22.50 -10.78
CA LEU A 12 -2.85 -22.31 -9.34
C LEU A 12 -2.34 -20.91 -9.03
N VAL A 13 -1.42 -20.36 -9.84
CA VAL A 13 -0.82 -19.03 -9.57
C VAL A 13 -1.86 -17.92 -9.57
N PRO A 14 -2.73 -17.77 -10.59
CA PRO A 14 -3.79 -16.78 -10.53
C PRO A 14 -4.83 -17.13 -9.46
N ARG A 15 -5.06 -18.39 -9.08
CA ARG A 15 -5.98 -18.67 -7.97
C ARG A 15 -5.44 -18.22 -6.61
N ILE A 16 -4.13 -18.21 -6.44
CA ILE A 16 -3.45 -17.77 -5.20
C ILE A 16 -3.33 -16.24 -5.15
N ILE A 17 -3.29 -15.55 -6.31
CA ILE A 17 -2.98 -14.11 -6.41
C ILE A 17 -4.19 -13.26 -6.93
N GLY A 18 -5.18 -13.90 -7.54
CA GLY A 18 -5.94 -13.35 -8.68
C GLY A 18 -7.21 -12.56 -8.41
N GLU A 19 -7.47 -12.09 -7.20
CA GLU A 19 -8.59 -11.15 -6.99
C GLU A 19 -8.15 -9.67 -7.02
N SER A 20 -6.88 -9.38 -7.31
CA SER A 20 -6.25 -8.17 -6.77
C SER A 20 -6.30 -6.88 -7.62
N VAL A 21 -7.08 -6.79 -8.70
CA VAL A 21 -7.13 -5.52 -9.46
C VAL A 21 -8.51 -4.87 -9.53
N GLY A 22 -9.62 -5.61 -9.29
CA GLY A 22 -10.98 -5.05 -9.27
C GLY A 22 -11.46 -4.39 -10.59
N VAL A 23 -10.58 -4.29 -11.59
CA VAL A 23 -10.77 -3.76 -12.95
C VAL A 23 -10.60 -4.94 -13.90
N HIS A 24 -11.53 -5.12 -14.82
CA HIS A 24 -11.47 -6.21 -15.79
C HIS A 24 -10.25 -6.00 -16.73
N PRO A 25 -9.35 -6.99 -16.90
CA PRO A 25 -8.13 -6.85 -17.71
C PRO A 25 -8.39 -6.38 -19.15
N ALA A 26 -9.52 -6.77 -19.74
CA ALA A 26 -9.89 -6.32 -21.08
C ALA A 26 -10.16 -4.80 -21.12
N ILE A 27 -10.71 -4.20 -20.06
CA ILE A 27 -10.94 -2.74 -19.98
C ILE A 27 -9.60 -2.01 -19.97
N LEU A 28 -8.62 -2.49 -19.18
CA LEU A 28 -7.28 -1.94 -19.16
C LEU A 28 -6.63 -1.98 -20.54
N MET A 29 -6.78 -3.08 -21.29
CA MET A 29 -6.27 -3.18 -22.66
C MET A 29 -6.90 -2.16 -23.60
N VAL A 30 -8.23 -1.98 -23.53
CA VAL A 30 -8.93 -0.98 -24.35
C VAL A 30 -8.46 0.43 -24.03
N VAL A 31 -8.39 0.79 -22.73
CA VAL A 31 -7.91 2.11 -22.29
C VAL A 31 -6.46 2.35 -22.71
N LEU A 32 -5.60 1.33 -22.62
CA LEU A 32 -4.20 1.40 -23.02
C LEU A 32 -4.06 1.72 -24.50
N VAL A 33 -4.78 0.98 -25.36
CA VAL A 33 -4.74 1.22 -26.80
C VAL A 33 -5.26 2.62 -27.12
N VAL A 34 -6.41 3.02 -26.58
CA VAL A 34 -6.98 4.36 -26.83
C VAL A 34 -6.05 5.47 -26.36
N CYS A 35 -5.54 5.41 -25.13
CA CYS A 35 -4.65 6.44 -24.59
C CYS A 35 -3.32 6.47 -25.36
N SER A 36 -2.78 5.30 -25.71
CA SER A 36 -1.54 5.19 -26.47
C SER A 36 -1.68 5.77 -27.88
N GLN A 37 -2.86 5.70 -28.50
CA GLN A 37 -3.07 6.32 -29.82
C GLN A 37 -3.20 7.84 -29.73
N VAL A 38 -3.80 8.38 -28.65
CA VAL A 38 -4.02 9.82 -28.49
C VAL A 38 -2.76 10.55 -28.02
N PHE A 39 -2.04 9.99 -27.06
CA PHE A 39 -0.88 10.63 -26.41
C PHE A 39 0.44 9.90 -26.66
N GLY A 40 0.46 8.85 -27.48
CA GLY A 40 1.66 8.05 -27.74
C GLY A 40 2.12 7.29 -26.48
N LEU A 41 3.44 7.21 -26.30
CA LEU A 41 4.06 6.53 -25.16
C LEU A 41 3.59 7.06 -23.80
N LEU A 42 3.36 8.38 -23.69
CA LEU A 42 2.85 8.99 -22.45
C LEU A 42 1.45 8.45 -22.10
N GLY A 43 0.60 8.24 -23.11
CA GLY A 43 -0.72 7.65 -22.94
C GLY A 43 -0.67 6.21 -22.45
N ALA A 44 0.31 5.43 -22.91
CA ALA A 44 0.50 4.06 -22.44
C ALA A 44 0.90 4.01 -20.95
N ILE A 45 1.82 4.87 -20.50
CA ILE A 45 2.24 4.97 -19.09
C ILE A 45 1.08 5.40 -18.19
N LEU A 46 0.31 6.39 -18.64
CA LEU A 46 -0.82 6.94 -17.89
C LEU A 46 -2.08 6.07 -17.95
N SER A 47 -2.12 5.04 -18.80
CA SER A 47 -3.30 4.19 -18.95
C SER A 47 -3.75 3.52 -17.66
N ALA A 48 -2.82 3.04 -16.84
CA ALA A 48 -3.15 2.33 -15.60
C ALA A 48 -3.87 3.24 -14.59
N PRO A 49 -3.32 4.42 -14.19
CA PRO A 49 -4.02 5.32 -13.30
C PRO A 49 -5.30 5.92 -13.91
N LEU A 50 -5.34 6.21 -15.22
CA LEU A 50 -6.57 6.67 -15.88
C LEU A 50 -7.69 5.63 -15.81
N SER A 51 -7.37 4.35 -16.05
CA SER A 51 -8.37 3.28 -15.97
C SER A 51 -8.93 3.13 -14.56
N ALA A 52 -8.12 3.33 -13.52
CA ALA A 52 -8.58 3.32 -12.14
C ALA A 52 -9.53 4.50 -11.85
N MET A 53 -9.16 5.71 -12.26
CA MET A 53 -10.00 6.89 -12.12
C MET A 53 -11.34 6.75 -12.86
N ALA A 54 -11.31 6.27 -14.10
CA ALA A 54 -12.50 6.06 -14.91
C ALA A 54 -13.46 5.05 -14.27
N ARG A 55 -12.92 3.95 -13.73
CA ARG A 55 -13.71 2.95 -13.00
C ARG A 55 -14.37 3.53 -11.75
N ASP A 56 -13.62 4.26 -10.94
CA ASP A 56 -14.15 4.82 -9.69
C ASP A 56 -15.20 5.88 -9.97
N LEU A 57 -14.99 6.71 -11.00
CA LEU A 57 -16.00 7.66 -11.46
C LEU A 57 -17.26 6.96 -11.96
N PHE A 58 -17.12 5.87 -12.73
CA PHE A 58 -18.24 5.06 -13.20
C PHE A 58 -19.02 4.42 -12.04
N LEU A 59 -18.32 3.82 -11.08
CA LEU A 59 -18.94 3.22 -9.89
C LEU A 59 -19.67 4.26 -9.05
N TYR A 60 -19.07 5.45 -8.87
CA TYR A 60 -19.71 6.57 -8.17
C TYR A 60 -20.99 7.00 -8.89
N LEU A 61 -20.92 7.25 -10.19
CA LEU A 61 -22.05 7.74 -10.98
C LEU A 61 -23.17 6.70 -11.05
N TYR A 62 -22.82 5.43 -11.25
CA TYR A 62 -23.76 4.31 -11.27
C TYR A 62 -24.41 4.11 -9.90
N GLY A 63 -23.63 4.14 -8.81
CA GLY A 63 -24.14 4.05 -7.45
C GLY A 63 -25.04 5.22 -7.05
N ARG A 64 -24.79 6.41 -7.61
CA ARG A 64 -25.62 7.60 -7.41
C ARG A 64 -26.94 7.56 -8.18
N LEU A 65 -26.94 6.98 -9.38
CA LEU A 65 -28.13 6.91 -10.24
C LEU A 65 -29.01 5.67 -9.96
N SER A 66 -28.49 4.69 -9.21
CA SER A 66 -29.24 3.51 -8.76
C SER A 66 -30.04 3.82 -7.49
N ASP A 67 -31.35 3.58 -7.49
CA ASP A 67 -32.18 3.57 -6.29
C ASP A 67 -32.19 2.15 -5.67
N PRO A 68 -31.76 1.94 -4.40
CA PRO A 68 -31.29 2.90 -3.41
C PRO A 68 -29.80 3.28 -3.56
N PRO A 69 -29.40 4.52 -3.21
CA PRO A 69 -28.03 4.99 -3.35
C PRO A 69 -27.06 4.14 -2.52
N ARG A 70 -26.14 3.43 -3.17
CA ARG A 70 -25.06 2.72 -2.44
C ARG A 70 -24.02 3.76 -2.00
N PRO A 71 -23.73 3.89 -0.70
CA PRO A 71 -22.75 4.87 -0.22
C PRO A 71 -21.38 4.60 -0.83
N ALA A 72 -20.83 5.59 -1.54
CA ALA A 72 -19.42 5.61 -1.93
C ALA A 72 -18.59 5.89 -0.66
N GLY A 73 -18.10 4.83 -0.01
CA GLY A 73 -17.41 5.01 1.27
C GLY A 73 -17.08 3.76 2.09
N VAL A 74 -17.39 2.55 1.63
CA VAL A 74 -16.75 1.35 2.21
C VAL A 74 -15.35 1.22 1.62
N LEU A 75 -14.39 1.96 2.19
CA LEU A 75 -12.98 1.64 1.98
C LEU A 75 -12.81 0.15 2.34
N PRO A 76 -12.29 -0.69 1.43
CA PRO A 76 -11.87 -2.02 1.85
C PRO A 76 -10.84 -1.83 2.95
N GLU A 77 -10.99 -2.51 4.09
CA GLU A 77 -10.07 -2.47 5.26
C GLU A 77 -8.59 -2.62 4.87
N ARG A 78 -8.30 -3.14 3.68
CA ARG A 78 -6.97 -3.29 3.06
C ARG A 78 -6.16 -2.01 2.84
N LEU A 79 -6.72 -0.81 2.89
CA LEU A 79 -5.95 0.44 2.69
C LEU A 79 -5.35 1.01 3.99
N ARG A 80 -5.76 0.50 5.16
CA ARG A 80 -5.17 0.84 6.47
C ARG A 80 -3.70 0.45 6.65
N PRO A 81 -3.21 -0.72 6.20
CA PRO A 81 -1.81 -1.09 6.43
C PRO A 81 -0.78 -0.15 5.79
N ILE A 82 -1.06 0.46 4.63
CA ILE A 82 -0.10 1.37 3.98
C ILE A 82 0.01 2.71 4.75
N ALA A 83 -1.12 3.24 5.26
CA ALA A 83 -1.11 4.42 6.12
C ALA A 83 -0.38 4.16 7.45
N ALA A 84 -0.62 2.99 8.06
CA ALA A 84 0.05 2.59 9.30
C ALA A 84 1.57 2.41 9.13
N LEU A 85 2.04 1.87 8.00
CA LEU A 85 3.48 1.78 7.71
C LEU A 85 4.13 3.17 7.56
N THR A 86 3.37 4.16 7.06
CA THR A 86 3.86 5.54 6.92
C THR A 86 3.98 6.21 8.30
N GLU A 87 3.05 5.94 9.22
CA GLU A 87 3.13 6.41 10.61
C GLU A 87 4.29 5.77 11.39
N VAL A 88 4.52 4.46 11.25
CA VAL A 88 5.64 3.75 11.89
C VAL A 88 7.00 4.24 11.36
N VAL A 89 7.11 4.49 10.05
CA VAL A 89 8.32 5.07 9.46
C VAL A 89 8.52 6.52 9.91
N ALA A 90 7.46 7.33 9.99
CA ALA A 90 7.54 8.68 10.53
C ALA A 90 8.00 8.70 12.00
N GLN A 91 7.49 7.78 12.83
CA GLN A 91 7.89 7.65 14.24
C GLN A 91 9.36 7.20 14.39
N SER A 92 9.82 6.24 13.58
CA SER A 92 11.23 5.81 13.58
C SER A 92 12.20 6.88 13.04
N MET A 93 11.74 7.80 12.19
CA MET A 93 12.51 8.99 11.78
C MET A 93 12.55 10.08 12.87
N THR A 94 11.57 10.11 13.78
CA THR A 94 11.52 11.08 14.89
C THR A 94 12.39 10.64 16.07
N ASP A 95 12.60 9.33 16.24
CA ASP A 95 13.37 8.73 17.36
C ASP A 95 14.90 8.82 17.19
N GLN A 96 15.42 9.05 15.96
CA GLN A 96 16.86 9.06 15.69
C GLN A 96 17.56 10.44 15.83
N SER A 97 16.84 11.50 16.21
CA SER A 97 17.41 12.87 16.34
C SER A 97 17.63 13.35 17.79
N ALA A 98 17.91 12.44 18.74
CA ALA A 98 18.44 12.82 20.04
C ALA A 98 19.91 12.37 20.18
N PRO A 99 20.91 13.23 19.90
CA PRO A 99 22.29 12.96 20.22
C PRO A 99 22.48 12.98 21.75
N SER A 100 23.05 11.90 22.29
CA SER A 100 23.44 11.81 23.70
C SER A 100 24.45 12.91 24.07
N PRO A 101 24.35 13.54 25.24
CA PRO A 101 25.52 13.79 26.05
C PRO A 101 25.78 12.55 26.93
N PRO A 102 26.98 11.95 26.90
CA PRO A 102 27.42 11.07 27.99
C PRO A 102 27.70 11.94 29.21
N THR A 103 26.66 12.30 29.97
CA THR A 103 26.82 12.93 31.28
C THR A 103 27.15 11.85 32.30
N SER A 104 28.44 11.58 32.43
CA SER A 104 29.16 11.36 33.69
C SER A 104 28.32 11.33 34.99
N GLU A 105 27.60 10.24 35.25
CA GLU A 105 27.04 9.93 36.58
C GLU A 105 26.96 8.41 36.81
N ASP A 106 28.10 7.78 37.05
CA ASP A 106 28.14 6.68 38.02
C ASP A 106 29.44 6.78 38.82
N VAL A 107 29.44 7.79 39.68
CA VAL A 107 30.48 8.05 40.68
C VAL A 107 30.48 6.86 41.65
N PRO A 108 31.60 6.14 41.83
CA PRO A 108 31.69 5.11 42.86
C PRO A 108 31.50 5.81 44.20
N ARG A 109 30.34 5.60 44.85
CA ARG A 109 30.17 6.01 46.25
C ARG A 109 31.18 5.22 47.07
N THR A 110 32.30 5.85 47.35
CA THR A 110 33.19 5.54 48.47
C THR A 110 32.33 5.55 49.73
N ARG A 111 31.91 4.37 50.18
CA ARG A 111 31.30 4.19 51.49
C ARG A 111 32.42 4.45 52.52
N PRO A 112 32.34 5.50 53.35
CA PRO A 112 33.36 5.75 54.35
C PRO A 112 33.38 4.58 55.34
N LEU A 113 34.58 4.03 55.57
CA LEU A 113 34.84 3.34 56.82
C LEU A 113 34.79 4.39 57.92
N ASP A 114 33.72 4.40 58.71
CA ASP A 114 33.72 4.96 60.05
C ASP A 114 32.86 4.04 60.95
N GLU A 115 33.59 3.32 61.81
CA GLU A 115 33.25 2.78 63.14
C GLU A 115 32.50 3.82 64.04
N PRO A 116 32.17 3.61 65.34
CA PRO A 116 32.15 2.42 66.21
C PRO A 116 30.90 2.29 67.13
N ARG A 117 30.66 1.09 67.70
CA ARG A 117 30.43 0.82 69.15
C ARG A 117 30.03 -0.63 69.42
#